data_AF-A0A1B8DCA4-F1
#
_entry.id   AF-A0A1B8DCA4-F1
#
_cell.length_a   1.000
_cell.length_b   1.000
_cell.length_c   1.000
_cell.angle_alpha   90.00
_cell.angle_beta   90.00
_cell.angle_gamma   90.00
#
_symmetry.space_group_name_H-M   'P 1'
#
loop_
_entity.id
_entity.type
_entity.pdbx_description
1 polymer ?
#
loop_
_entity_poly.entity_id
_entity_poly.type
_entity_poly.pdbx_seq_one_letter_code
_entity_poly.pdbx_strand_id
1 'polypeptide(L)'
;MFAAGHDTVPAGTVVAATSLLYLAYDSRAAGSPAWRGYATAAALALGIIPYTLVVMMGTNKVLLDEAEVAEVAAEKVETKAASVKQLLDQWATMNLGRSVLLASAAVTATWTALGKGL
;
A
#
# COMPACT_ATOMS: atom_id res chain seq x y z
N MET A 1 12.76 -9.11 -9.28
CA MET A 1 12.37 -8.46 -8.01
C MET A 1 10.94 -7.94 -8.04
N PHE A 2 10.49 -7.27 -9.12
CA PHE A 2 9.11 -6.78 -9.25
C PHE A 2 8.03 -7.87 -9.11
N ALA A 3 8.11 -8.96 -9.89
CA ALA A 3 7.11 -10.05 -9.85
C ALA A 3 6.95 -10.69 -8.46
N ALA A 4 8.07 -11.04 -7.82
CA ALA A 4 8.05 -11.59 -6.46
C ALA A 4 7.39 -10.63 -5.45
N GLY A 5 7.63 -9.32 -5.58
CA GLY A 5 6.96 -8.31 -4.73
C GLY A 5 5.47 -8.19 -5.02
N HIS A 6 5.09 -8.18 -6.30
CA HIS A 6 3.69 -8.17 -6.73
C HIS A 6 2.89 -9.35 -6.13
N ASP A 7 3.50 -10.54 -6.07
CA ASP A 7 2.80 -11.75 -5.64
C ASP A 7 2.74 -11.92 -4.11
N THR A 8 3.77 -11.46 -3.40
CA THR A 8 3.90 -11.71 -1.94
C THR A 8 3.29 -10.61 -1.06
N VAL A 9 3.34 -9.36 -1.50
CA VAL A 9 2.84 -8.21 -0.72
C VAL A 9 1.33 -8.28 -0.40
N PRO A 10 0.44 -8.76 -1.32
CA PRO A 10 -0.97 -8.92 -1.00
C PRO A 10 -1.20 -9.87 0.19
N ALA A 11 -0.48 -10.98 0.24
CA ALA A 11 -0.60 -11.95 1.33
C ALA A 11 -0.18 -11.33 2.68
N GLY A 12 0.92 -10.57 2.69
CA GLY A 12 1.37 -9.85 3.90
C GLY A 12 0.33 -8.83 4.40
N THR A 13 -0.34 -8.13 3.47
CA THR A 13 -1.39 -7.16 3.80
C THR A 13 -2.60 -7.83 4.43
N VAL A 14 -3.02 -9.00 3.91
CA VAL A 14 -4.13 -9.77 4.49
C VAL A 14 -3.81 -10.17 5.93
N VAL A 15 -2.63 -10.73 6.18
CA VAL A 15 -2.22 -11.14 7.54
C VAL A 15 -2.23 -9.94 8.50
N ALA A 16 -1.65 -8.81 8.09
CA ALA A 16 -1.60 -7.60 8.92
C ALA A 16 -3.02 -7.05 9.21
N ALA A 17 -3.86 -6.91 8.17
CA ALA A 17 -5.21 -6.38 8.32
C ALA A 17 -6.09 -7.28 9.19
N THR A 18 -6.06 -8.59 8.98
CA THR A 18 -6.81 -9.56 9.79
C THR A 18 -6.36 -9.53 11.25
N SER A 19 -5.05 -9.41 11.50
CA SER A 19 -4.53 -9.28 12.87
C SER A 19 -5.03 -8.03 13.58
N LEU A 20 -5.03 -6.88 12.91
CA LEU A 20 -5.54 -5.62 13.48
C LEU A 20 -7.06 -5.67 13.70
N LEU A 21 -7.81 -6.27 12.78
CA LEU A 21 -9.26 -6.47 12.95
C LEU A 21 -9.57 -7.41 14.12
N TYR A 22 -8.79 -8.47 14.29
CA TYR A 22 -8.92 -9.36 15.44
C TYR A 22 -8.67 -8.63 16.76
N LEU A 23 -7.61 -7.82 16.84
CA LEU A 23 -7.32 -7.01 18.04
C LEU A 23 -8.43 -5.99 18.33
N ALA A 24 -9.03 -5.41 17.29
CA ALA A 24 -10.18 -4.53 17.44
C ALA A 24 -11.40 -5.29 17.99
N TYR A 25 -11.69 -6.47 17.45
CA TYR A 25 -12.77 -7.33 17.92
C TYR A 25 -12.59 -7.74 19.38
N ASP A 26 -11.41 -8.25 19.74
CA ASP A 26 -11.09 -8.73 21.08
C ASP A 26 -11.15 -7.58 22.11
N SER A 27 -10.54 -6.44 21.80
CA SER A 27 -10.61 -5.24 22.65
C SER A 27 -12.05 -4.77 22.87
N ARG A 28 -12.89 -4.85 21.83
CA ARG A 28 -14.31 -4.48 21.94
C ARG A 28 -15.08 -5.47 22.79
N ALA A 29 -14.82 -6.77 22.66
CA ALA A 29 -15.43 -7.81 23.48
C ALA A 29 -15.04 -7.67 24.96
N ALA A 30 -13.82 -7.24 25.25
CA ALA A 30 -13.32 -6.94 26.59
C ALA A 30 -13.80 -5.56 27.15
N GLY A 31 -14.58 -4.78 26.39
CA GLY A 31 -15.04 -3.45 26.80
C GLY A 31 -13.96 -2.36 26.80
N SER A 32 -12.78 -2.64 26.23
CA SER A 32 -11.65 -1.71 26.17
C SER A 32 -11.81 -0.69 25.04
N PRO A 33 -11.61 0.63 25.28
CA PRO A 33 -11.68 1.65 24.22
C PRO A 33 -10.59 1.49 23.13
N ALA A 34 -9.57 0.66 23.37
CA ALA A 34 -8.50 0.37 22.42
C ALA A 34 -9.00 -0.16 21.06
N TRP A 35 -10.21 -0.74 21.01
CA TRP A 35 -10.80 -1.23 19.77
C TRP A 35 -10.85 -0.16 18.67
N ARG A 36 -11.07 1.10 19.04
CA ARG A 36 -11.12 2.22 18.08
C ARG A 36 -9.79 2.43 17.39
N GLY A 37 -8.70 2.30 18.14
CA GLY A 37 -7.35 2.47 17.61
C GLY A 37 -6.96 1.34 16.65
N TYR A 38 -7.21 0.09 17.03
CA TYR A 38 -6.99 -1.05 16.15
C TYR A 38 -7.88 -1.04 14.91
N ALA A 39 -9.16 -0.63 15.04
CA ALA A 39 -10.05 -0.48 13.89
C ALA A 39 -9.58 0.63 12.94
N THR A 40 -9.11 1.76 13.48
CA THR A 40 -8.53 2.85 12.68
C THR A 40 -7.26 2.41 11.96
N ALA A 41 -6.37 1.69 12.65
CA ALA A 41 -5.17 1.13 12.05
C ALA A 41 -5.49 0.13 10.93
N ALA A 42 -6.48 -0.74 11.13
CA ALA A 42 -6.96 -1.67 10.10
C ALA A 42 -7.53 -0.93 8.88
N ALA A 43 -8.31 0.13 9.10
CA ALA A 43 -8.87 0.95 8.02
C ALA A 43 -7.77 1.66 7.21
N LEU A 44 -6.74 2.20 7.88
CA LEU A 44 -5.58 2.80 7.20
C LEU A 44 -4.79 1.77 6.38
N ALA A 45 -4.58 0.58 6.94
CA ALA A 45 -3.90 -0.51 6.24
C ALA A 45 -4.68 -0.99 5.01
N LEU A 46 -6.00 -1.16 5.13
CA LEU A 46 -6.86 -1.56 4.01
C LEU A 46 -7.08 -0.43 3.00
N GLY A 47 -6.93 0.83 3.43
CA GLY A 47 -7.02 2.02 2.59
C GLY A 47 -6.03 2.05 1.43
N ILE A 48 -4.96 1.26 1.48
CA ILE A 48 -4.05 1.10 0.34
C ILE A 48 -4.76 0.53 -0.90
N ILE A 49 -5.81 -0.27 -0.71
CA ILE A 49 -6.54 -0.91 -1.81
C ILE A 49 -7.27 0.16 -2.65
N PRO A 50 -8.19 0.97 -2.08
CA PRO A 50 -8.83 2.03 -2.84
C PRO A 50 -7.82 3.08 -3.32
N TYR A 51 -6.76 3.39 -2.57
CA TYR A 51 -5.68 4.28 -3.05
C TYR A 51 -5.03 3.74 -4.32
N THR A 52 -4.73 2.45 -4.35
CA THR A 52 -4.13 1.78 -5.51
C THR A 52 -5.03 1.83 -6.73
N LEU A 53 -6.31 1.48 -6.55
CA LEU A 53 -7.26 1.41 -7.64
C LEU A 53 -7.59 2.79 -8.22
N VAL A 54 -7.74 3.81 -7.36
CA VAL A 54 -8.19 5.14 -7.78
C VAL A 54 -7.03 6.02 -8.22
N VAL A 55 -5.90 6.01 -7.49
CA VAL A 55 -4.80 6.96 -7.71
C VAL A 55 -3.73 6.38 -8.64
N MET A 56 -3.38 5.10 -8.47
CA MET A 56 -2.19 4.53 -9.13
C MET A 56 -2.50 3.66 -10.36
N MET A 57 -3.72 3.15 -10.48
CA MET A 57 -4.04 2.16 -11.52
C MET A 57 -3.77 2.65 -12.94
N GLY A 58 -4.00 3.94 -13.22
CA GLY A 58 -3.71 4.54 -14.53
C GLY A 58 -2.23 4.46 -14.88
N THR A 59 -1.36 5.02 -14.04
CA THR A 59 0.10 4.98 -14.24
C THR A 59 0.64 3.55 -14.22
N ASN A 60 0.12 2.68 -13.36
CA ASN A 60 0.52 1.27 -13.32
C ASN A 60 0.26 0.56 -14.66
N LYS A 61 -0.89 0.78 -15.30
CA LYS A 61 -1.19 0.19 -16.61
C LYS A 61 -0.17 0.63 -17.66
N VAL A 62 0.06 1.93 -17.77
CA VAL A 62 1.01 2.48 -18.76
C VAL A 62 2.44 1.94 -18.54
N LEU A 63 2.89 1.88 -17.28
CA LEU A 63 4.22 1.34 -16.96
C LEU A 63 4.33 -0.16 -17.24
N LEU A 64 3.27 -0.94 -17.02
CA LEU A 64 3.25 -2.37 -17.33
C LEU A 64 3.26 -2.62 -18.84
N ASP A 65 2.45 -1.87 -19.60
CA ASP A 65 2.42 -1.96 -21.06
C ASP A 65 3.80 -1.59 -21.66
N GLU A 66 4.44 -0.53 -21.16
CA GLU A 66 5.79 -0.14 -21.60
C GLU A 66 6.86 -1.17 -21.19
N ALA A 67 6.71 -1.83 -20.04
CA ALA A 67 7.62 -2.90 -19.61
C ALA A 67 7.51 -4.13 -20.53
N GLU A 68 6.29 -4.52 -20.92
CA GLU A 68 6.05 -5.60 -21.88
C GLU A 68 6.65 -5.28 -23.25
N VAL A 69 6.45 -4.05 -23.75
CA VAL A 69 7.04 -3.61 -25.02
C VAL A 69 8.57 -3.59 -24.95
N ALA A 70 9.16 -3.18 -23.83
CA ALA A 70 10.61 -3.15 -23.64
C ALA A 70 11.24 -4.55 -23.59
N GLU A 71 10.53 -5.58 -23.14
CA GLU A 71 11.00 -6.97 -23.24
C GLU A 71 11.03 -7.47 -24.70
N VAL A 72 10.18 -6.92 -25.57
CA VAL A 72 10.01 -7.41 -26.95
C VAL A 72 10.77 -6.58 -28.00
N ALA A 73 11.01 -5.29 -27.75
CA ALA A 73 11.59 -4.37 -28.73
C ALA A 73 12.98 -3.83 -28.30
N ALA A 74 14.01 -4.11 -29.12
CA ALA A 74 15.37 -3.59 -28.91
C ALA A 74 15.58 -2.13 -29.39
N GLU A 75 14.58 -1.49 -29.99
CA GLU A 75 14.80 -0.30 -30.82
C GLU A 75 13.73 0.79 -30.64
N LYS A 76 14.08 1.82 -29.86
CA LYS A 76 13.64 3.25 -29.88
C LYS A 76 13.93 3.89 -28.52
N VAL A 77 15.20 4.24 -28.29
CA VAL A 77 15.76 4.36 -26.93
C VAL A 77 15.63 5.77 -26.31
N GLU A 78 15.71 6.87 -27.05
CA GLU A 78 15.87 8.18 -26.39
C GLU A 78 14.57 8.90 -26.02
N THR A 79 13.61 9.06 -26.94
CA THR A 79 12.36 9.80 -26.65
C THR A 79 11.41 9.05 -25.73
N LYS A 80 11.38 7.71 -25.80
CA LYS A 80 10.60 6.87 -24.85
C LYS A 80 11.22 6.84 -23.45
N ALA A 81 12.55 6.90 -23.33
CA ALA A 81 13.20 6.85 -22.01
C ALA A 81 12.86 8.07 -21.15
N ALA A 82 12.77 9.27 -21.75
CA ALA A 82 12.39 10.49 -21.03
C ALA A 82 10.95 10.42 -20.49
N SER A 83 10.01 9.90 -21.28
CA SER A 83 8.60 9.73 -20.84
C SER A 83 8.45 8.65 -19.78
N VAL A 84 9.15 7.51 -19.92
CA VAL A 84 9.13 6.44 -18.92
C VAL A 84 9.72 6.94 -17.59
N LYS A 85 10.81 7.71 -17.62
CA LYS A 85 11.39 8.30 -16.41
C LYS A 85 10.39 9.19 -15.68
N GLN A 86 9.67 10.06 -16.40
CA GLN A 86 8.65 10.92 -15.80
C GLN A 86 7.52 10.10 -15.15
N LEU A 87 7.08 9.02 -15.80
CA LEU A 87 6.07 8.10 -15.24
C LEU A 87 6.61 7.37 -13.99
N LEU A 88 7.89 6.99 -13.98
CA LEU A 88 8.54 6.39 -12.81
C LEU A 88 8.64 7.39 -11.64
N ASP A 89 8.98 8.66 -11.90
CA ASP A 89 9.03 9.70 -10.88
C ASP A 89 7.63 9.96 -10.28
N GLN A 90 6.60 9.99 -11.12
CA GLN A 90 5.20 10.06 -10.68
C GLN A 90 4.82 8.83 -9.86
N TRP A 91 5.15 7.63 -10.33
CA TRP A 91 4.90 6.37 -9.63
C TRP A 91 5.58 6.31 -8.27
N ALA A 92 6.84 6.76 -8.17
CA ALA A 92 7.57 6.84 -6.92
C ALA A 92 6.87 7.80 -5.92
N THR A 93 6.42 8.96 -6.41
CA THR A 93 5.69 9.95 -5.61
C THR A 93 4.38 9.37 -5.06
N MET A 94 3.64 8.60 -5.87
CA MET A 94 2.41 7.94 -5.38
C MET A 94 2.70 6.82 -4.38
N ASN A 95 3.80 6.09 -4.53
CA ASN A 95 4.20 5.10 -3.51
C ASN A 95 4.59 5.76 -2.18
N LEU A 96 5.09 6.99 -2.17
CA LEU A 96 5.26 7.75 -0.94
C LEU A 96 3.91 7.92 -0.22
N GLY A 97 2.83 8.18 -0.94
CA GLY A 97 1.47 8.21 -0.40
C GLY A 97 1.04 6.89 0.25
N ARG A 98 1.32 5.75 -0.40
CA ARG A 98 1.10 4.42 0.23
C ARG A 98 1.92 4.24 1.50
N SER A 99 3.19 4.61 1.47
CA SER A 99 4.08 4.52 2.62
C SER A 99 3.57 5.34 3.80
N VAL A 100 3.02 6.52 3.55
CA VAL A 100 2.37 7.34 4.59
C VAL A 100 1.17 6.62 5.20
N LEU A 101 0.27 6.07 4.38
CA LEU A 101 -0.89 5.32 4.88
C LEU A 101 -0.49 4.13 5.78
N LEU A 102 0.48 3.33 5.33
CA LEU A 102 0.96 2.17 6.08
C LEU A 102 1.74 2.57 7.34
N ALA A 103 2.56 3.62 7.27
CA ALA A 103 3.25 4.16 8.43
C ALA A 103 2.25 4.69 9.47
N SER A 104 1.21 5.39 9.04
CA SER A 104 0.12 5.83 9.94
C SER A 104 -0.58 4.64 10.58
N ALA A 105 -0.90 3.58 9.83
CA ALA A 105 -1.49 2.36 10.39
C ALA A 105 -0.59 1.75 11.49
N ALA A 106 0.70 1.61 11.23
CA ALA A 106 1.68 1.06 12.18
C ALA A 106 1.82 1.94 13.44
N VAL A 107 1.90 3.26 13.27
CA VAL A 107 1.97 4.22 14.39
C VAL A 107 0.70 4.15 15.22
N THR A 108 -0.48 4.17 14.61
CA THR A 108 -1.77 4.09 15.32
C THR A 108 -1.91 2.79 16.10
N ALA A 109 -1.56 1.65 15.50
CA ALA A 109 -1.60 0.35 16.17
C ALA A 109 -0.63 0.30 17.37
N THR A 110 0.61 0.79 17.17
CA THR A 110 1.64 0.80 18.23
C THR A 110 1.24 1.73 19.38
N TRP A 111 0.73 2.92 19.07
CA TRP A 111 0.24 3.88 20.08
C TRP A 111 -0.88 3.27 20.93
N THR A 112 -1.83 2.62 20.27
CA THR A 112 -2.92 1.90 20.92
C THR A 112 -2.40 0.76 21.81
N ALA A 113 -1.42 -0.01 21.33
CA ALA A 113 -0.82 -1.12 22.07
C ALA A 113 -0.05 -0.65 23.33
N LEU A 114 0.50 0.56 23.32
CA LEU A 114 1.14 1.19 24.49
C LEU A 114 0.13 1.70 25.53
N GLY A 115 -1.16 1.41 25.37
CA GLY A 115 -2.23 1.87 26.27
C GLY A 115 -2.56 3.35 26.10
N LYS A 116 -1.98 4.02 25.11
CA LYS A 116 -2.31 5.39 24.76
C LYS A 116 -3.45 5.33 23.75
N GLY A 117 -4.67 5.60 24.23
CA GLY A 117 -5.86 5.58 23.40
C GLY A 117 -5.81 6.61 22.27
N LEU A 118 -6.73 6.40 21.31
CA LEU A 118 -7.29 7.48 20.49
C LEU A 118 -8.54 8.04 21.19
#